data_AF-A0A497QX97-F1
#
_entry.id   AF-A0A497QX97-F1
#
_cell.length_a   1.000
_cell.length_b   1.000
_cell.length_c   1.000
_cell.angle_alpha   90.00
_cell.angle_beta   90.00
_cell.angle_gamma   90.00
#
_symmetry.space_group_name_H-M   'P 1'
#
loop_
_entity.id
_entity.type
_entity.pdbx_description
1 polymer ?
#
loop_
_entity_poly.entity_id
_entity_poly.type
_entity_poly.pdbx_seq_one_letter_code
_entity_poly.pdbx_strand_id
1 'polypeptide(L)'
;MCSKIDFETYCKNRKPIFAYNPQGVSNISLLKSVIDAGGVGLIDLERLSLEESLEQLKSCYQQLAPSWGVRVTTKKQFEQVLALHSDTFPLIVIIGDFDLTEKELTKAQAKQLVLLAEVVSLNEAYNKKWAEAYVVKGNEAAGRVGDETSFILTQQ
;
A
#
# COMPACT_ATOMS: atom_id res chain seq x y z
N MET A 1 21.33 -10.49 10.06
CA MET A 1 20.31 -11.08 9.17
C MET A 1 18.97 -10.54 9.66
N CYS A 2 18.44 -9.47 9.06
CA CYS A 2 17.16 -8.90 9.51
C CYS A 2 16.05 -9.91 9.24
N SER A 3 15.27 -10.27 10.27
CA SER A 3 14.08 -11.10 10.10
C SER A 3 13.09 -10.36 9.19
N LYS A 4 12.63 -11.03 8.13
CA LYS A 4 11.50 -10.55 7.32
C LYS A 4 10.32 -10.31 8.28
N ILE A 5 9.81 -9.08 8.34
CA ILE A 5 8.56 -8.81 9.04
C ILE A 5 7.44 -9.18 8.07
N ASP A 6 6.67 -10.21 8.40
CA ASP A 6 5.49 -10.59 7.63
C ASP A 6 4.29 -9.70 7.96
N PHE A 7 3.35 -9.60 7.01
CA PHE A 7 2.14 -8.80 7.14
C PHE A 7 1.28 -9.18 8.37
N GLU A 8 1.22 -10.45 8.74
CA GLU A 8 0.46 -10.90 9.91
C GLU A 8 1.03 -10.34 11.21
N THR A 9 2.35 -10.41 11.38
CA THR A 9 3.06 -9.84 12.53
C THR A 9 2.94 -8.33 12.56
N TYR A 10 2.95 -7.69 11.38
CA TYR A 10 2.66 -6.25 11.28
C TYR A 10 1.25 -5.92 11.80
N CYS A 11 0.24 -6.73 11.50
CA CYS A 11 -1.14 -6.48 11.91
C CYS A 11 -1.44 -6.86 13.37
N LYS A 12 -0.77 -7.86 13.95
CA LYS A 12 -1.07 -8.38 15.32
C LYS A 12 -1.12 -7.32 16.42
N ASN A 13 -0.33 -6.26 16.30
CA ASN A 13 -0.24 -5.20 17.30
C ASN A 13 -1.08 -3.95 16.95
N ARG A 14 -1.94 -4.03 15.92
CA ARG A 14 -2.70 -2.91 15.37
C ARG A 14 -4.17 -3.28 15.21
N LYS A 15 -5.03 -2.27 15.12
CA LYS A 15 -6.39 -2.48 14.61
C LYS A 15 -6.28 -2.80 13.11
N PRO A 16 -6.98 -3.82 12.60
CA PRO A 16 -6.95 -4.19 11.17
C PRO A 16 -7.81 -3.22 10.34
N ILE A 17 -7.57 -1.92 10.52
CA ILE A 17 -8.30 -0.83 9.87
C ILE A 17 -7.28 -0.03 9.09
N PHE A 18 -7.45 -0.04 7.77
CA PHE A 18 -6.65 0.70 6.82
C PHE A 18 -7.51 1.83 6.25
N ALA A 19 -7.01 3.06 6.29
CA ALA A 19 -7.77 4.21 5.83
C ALA A 19 -6.95 5.04 4.83
N TYR A 20 -7.51 5.24 3.64
CA TYR A 20 -6.92 6.11 2.64
C TYR A 20 -7.13 7.58 2.98
N ASN A 21 -6.16 8.41 2.59
CA ASN A 21 -6.42 9.84 2.46
C ASN A 21 -7.39 10.08 1.29
N PRO A 22 -8.40 10.96 1.43
CA PRO A 22 -9.29 11.28 0.32
C PRO A 22 -8.51 11.83 -0.87
N GLN A 23 -8.89 11.42 -2.08
CA GLN A 23 -8.25 11.91 -3.30
C GLN A 23 -8.35 13.43 -3.40
N GLY A 24 -7.26 14.08 -3.80
CA GLY A 24 -7.17 15.54 -3.90
C GLY A 24 -6.93 16.26 -2.56
N VAL A 25 -6.82 15.53 -1.44
CA VAL A 25 -6.46 16.11 -0.15
C VAL A 25 -5.00 15.78 0.16
N SER A 26 -4.13 16.80 0.18
CA SER A 26 -2.71 16.65 0.57
C SER A 26 -2.52 16.70 2.09
N ASN A 27 -3.54 17.15 2.82
CA ASN A 27 -3.52 17.22 4.27
C ASN A 27 -3.51 15.81 4.88
N ILE A 28 -2.49 15.51 5.70
CA ILE A 28 -2.26 14.21 6.34
C ILE A 28 -2.92 14.06 7.73
N SER A 29 -3.70 15.04 8.17
CA SER A 29 -4.35 15.04 9.50
C SER A 29 -5.28 13.85 9.72
N LEU A 30 -5.98 13.40 8.68
CA LEU A 30 -6.80 12.18 8.74
C LEU A 30 -5.91 10.97 9.03
N LEU A 31 -4.78 10.84 8.31
CA LEU A 31 -3.86 9.73 8.49
C LEU A 31 -3.26 9.73 9.91
N LYS A 32 -2.89 10.90 10.44
CA LYS A 32 -2.46 11.04 11.85
C LYS A 32 -3.52 10.52 12.81
N SER A 33 -4.77 10.93 12.62
CA SER A 33 -5.89 10.51 13.46
C SER A 33 -6.11 8.98 13.42
N VAL A 34 -5.97 8.37 12.25
CA VAL A 34 -6.08 6.91 12.07
C VAL A 34 -4.95 6.19 12.80
N ILE A 35 -3.71 6.70 12.66
CA ILE A 35 -2.53 6.14 13.30
C ILE A 35 -2.64 6.24 14.82
N ASP A 36 -3.02 7.40 15.34
CA ASP A 36 -3.20 7.64 16.78
C ASP A 36 -4.30 6.75 17.38
N ALA A 37 -5.33 6.41 16.58
CA ALA A 37 -6.37 5.46 16.97
C ALA A 37 -5.94 3.98 16.90
N GLY A 38 -4.71 3.70 16.47
CA GLY A 38 -4.11 2.37 16.37
C GLY A 38 -4.33 1.66 15.03
N GLY A 39 -4.81 2.37 14.00
CA GLY A 39 -4.95 1.85 12.64
C GLY A 39 -3.72 2.08 11.76
N VAL A 40 -3.90 1.89 10.45
CA VAL A 40 -2.88 2.14 9.42
C VAL A 40 -3.36 3.23 8.48
N GLY A 41 -2.63 4.34 8.43
CA GLY A 41 -2.86 5.41 7.45
C GLY A 41 -2.30 5.03 6.09
N LEU A 42 -3.10 5.10 5.03
CA LEU A 42 -2.67 4.84 3.66
C LEU A 42 -2.73 6.11 2.83
N ILE A 43 -1.67 6.39 2.10
CA ILE A 43 -1.66 7.46 1.10
C ILE A 43 -2.01 6.83 -0.24
N ASP A 44 -2.99 7.40 -0.94
CA ASP A 44 -3.30 7.03 -2.32
C ASP A 44 -2.57 7.97 -3.29
N LEU A 45 -1.69 7.42 -4.12
CA LEU A 45 -1.01 8.19 -5.17
C LEU A 45 -1.74 8.11 -6.51
N GLU A 46 -2.90 7.45 -6.57
CA GLU A 46 -3.76 7.47 -7.74
C GLU A 46 -4.15 8.92 -8.07
N ARG A 47 -3.82 9.35 -9.31
CA ARG A 47 -4.02 10.70 -9.86
C ARG A 47 -3.02 11.77 -9.46
N LEU A 48 -2.00 11.46 -8.66
CA LEU A 48 -0.89 12.39 -8.43
C LEU A 48 0.15 12.26 -9.55
N SER A 49 0.69 13.38 -9.99
CA SER A 49 1.92 13.41 -10.78
C SER A 49 3.09 12.83 -9.96
N LEU A 50 4.20 12.53 -10.63
CA LEU A 50 5.40 12.02 -9.93
C LEU A 50 5.98 13.05 -8.96
N GLU A 51 5.88 14.34 -9.27
CA GLU A 51 6.37 15.42 -8.40
C GLU A 51 5.50 15.52 -7.15
N GLU A 52 4.18 15.57 -7.30
CA GLU A 52 3.23 15.58 -6.18
C GLU A 52 3.35 14.31 -5.33
N SER A 53 3.54 13.14 -5.96
CA SER A 53 3.76 11.87 -5.28
C SER A 53 5.01 11.93 -4.39
N LEU A 54 6.10 12.49 -4.91
CA LEU A 54 7.36 12.63 -4.18
C LEU A 54 7.22 13.59 -2.99
N GLU A 55 6.54 14.71 -3.19
CA GLU A 55 6.27 15.69 -2.12
C GLU A 55 5.41 15.08 -1.01
N GLN A 56 4.34 14.37 -1.38
CA GLN A 56 3.46 13.70 -0.43
C GLN A 56 4.20 12.63 0.38
N LEU A 57 5.02 11.80 -0.28
CA LEU A 57 5.85 10.80 0.40
C LEU A 57 6.81 11.45 1.39
N LYS A 58 7.54 12.49 0.99
CA LYS A 58 8.46 13.23 1.87
C LYS A 58 7.75 13.81 3.08
N SER A 59 6.59 14.43 2.88
CA SER A 59 5.75 14.98 3.94
C SER A 59 5.37 13.91 4.96
N CYS A 60 5.00 12.72 4.50
CA CYS A 60 4.61 11.61 5.38
C CYS A 60 5.80 11.04 6.17
N TYR A 61 6.96 10.88 5.54
CA TYR A 61 8.20 10.49 6.24
C TYR A 61 8.60 11.48 7.33
N GLN A 62 8.35 12.78 7.14
CA GLN A 62 8.69 13.81 8.11
C GLN A 62 7.71 13.92 9.27
N GLN A 63 6.44 13.57 9.05
CA GLN A 63 5.35 13.96 9.95
C GLN A 63 4.54 12.81 10.55
N LEU A 64 4.61 11.59 9.99
CA LEU A 64 3.83 10.44 10.45
C LEU A 64 4.69 9.49 11.28
N ALA A 65 4.11 8.96 12.36
CA ALA A 65 4.67 7.83 13.10
C ALA A 65 4.69 6.55 12.23
N PRO A 66 5.55 5.55 12.51
CA PRO A 66 5.76 4.36 11.67
C PRO A 66 4.59 3.35 11.74
N SER A 67 3.44 3.76 11.22
CA SER A 67 2.21 2.98 11.08
C SER A 67 1.39 3.44 9.87
N TRP A 68 2.08 3.71 8.76
CA TRP A 68 1.47 4.12 7.51
C TRP A 68 1.95 3.27 6.34
N GLY A 69 1.30 3.44 5.20
CA GLY A 69 1.63 2.81 3.94
C GLY A 69 1.19 3.65 2.74
N VAL A 70 1.44 3.13 1.55
CA VAL A 70 1.17 3.85 0.31
C VAL A 70 0.63 2.92 -0.76
N ARG A 71 -0.36 3.40 -1.52
CA ARG A 71 -0.81 2.78 -2.77
C ARG A 71 -0.13 3.44 -3.95
N VAL A 72 0.53 2.63 -4.77
CA VAL A 72 1.21 3.05 -6.00
C VAL A 72 0.49 2.46 -7.21
N THR A 73 0.30 3.26 -8.25
CA THR A 73 -0.38 2.83 -9.49
C THR A 73 0.57 2.74 -10.68
N THR A 74 1.82 3.16 -10.52
CA THR A 74 2.85 3.06 -11.56
C THR A 74 4.19 2.56 -11.01
N LYS A 75 4.98 1.92 -11.87
CA LYS A 75 6.37 1.52 -11.54
C LYS A 75 7.24 2.69 -11.06
N LYS A 76 7.07 3.87 -11.67
CA LYS A 76 7.84 5.07 -11.29
C LYS A 76 7.55 5.54 -9.87
N GLN A 77 6.28 5.49 -9.43
CA GLN A 77 5.93 5.77 -8.03
C GLN A 77 6.53 4.74 -7.08
N PHE A 78 6.52 3.46 -7.46
CA PHE A 78 7.17 2.41 -6.68
C PHE A 78 8.70 2.63 -6.55
N GLU A 79 9.36 3.05 -7.63
CA GLU A 79 10.77 3.44 -7.59
C GLU A 79 11.03 4.63 -6.65
N GLN A 80 10.13 5.61 -6.60
CA GLN A 80 10.22 6.71 -5.63
C GLN A 80 10.13 6.21 -4.18
N VAL A 81 9.23 5.27 -3.90
CA VAL A 81 9.12 4.63 -2.58
C VAL A 81 10.44 3.92 -2.23
N LEU A 82 10.98 3.11 -3.13
CA LEU A 82 12.26 2.40 -2.93
C LEU A 82 13.44 3.36 -2.69
N ALA A 83 13.46 4.50 -3.38
CA ALA A 83 14.53 5.49 -3.27
C ALA A 83 14.47 6.26 -1.94
N LEU A 84 13.27 6.59 -1.45
CA LEU A 84 13.08 7.36 -0.21
C LEU A 84 13.13 6.50 1.05
N HIS A 85 12.61 5.28 1.00
CA HIS A 85 12.48 4.45 2.18
C HIS A 85 13.85 3.98 2.67
N SER A 86 14.12 4.17 3.96
CA SER A 86 15.41 3.90 4.59
C SER A 86 15.43 2.64 5.44
N ASP A 87 14.48 1.70 5.26
CA ASP A 87 14.34 0.44 6.01
C ASP A 87 14.22 0.55 7.54
N THR A 88 13.96 1.77 8.04
CA THR A 88 13.82 2.07 9.48
C THR A 88 12.58 1.47 10.13
N PHE A 89 11.57 1.12 9.34
CA PHE A 89 10.36 0.42 9.79
C PHE A 89 9.71 -0.30 8.60
N PRO A 90 8.89 -1.34 8.83
CA PRO A 90 8.15 -1.98 7.74
C PRO A 90 7.12 -1.01 7.14
N LEU A 91 7.26 -0.76 5.84
CA LEU A 91 6.32 0.09 5.11
C LEU A 91 5.39 -0.75 4.26
N ILE A 92 4.08 -0.58 4.45
CA ILE A 92 3.10 -1.20 3.56
C ILE A 92 3.11 -0.49 2.21
N VAL A 93 3.22 -1.28 1.13
CA VAL A 93 3.10 -0.80 -0.24
C VAL A 93 2.06 -1.63 -0.98
N ILE A 94 0.97 -0.98 -1.36
CA ILE A 94 -0.12 -1.58 -2.14
C ILE A 94 0.16 -1.31 -3.61
N ILE A 95 0.37 -2.37 -4.38
CA ILE A 95 0.59 -2.32 -5.82
C ILE A 95 -0.75 -2.41 -6.54
N GLY A 96 -1.05 -1.41 -7.36
CA GLY A 96 -2.25 -1.35 -8.19
C GLY A 96 -2.14 -2.18 -9.48
N ASP A 97 -2.27 -1.50 -10.60
CA ASP A 97 -2.49 -2.09 -11.93
C ASP A 97 -1.20 -2.44 -12.69
N PHE A 98 -0.16 -2.85 -11.98
CA PHE A 98 1.09 -3.30 -12.60
C PHE A 98 1.72 -4.45 -11.82
N ASP A 99 2.69 -5.11 -12.46
CA ASP A 99 3.39 -6.25 -11.90
C ASP A 99 4.86 -5.95 -11.59
N LEU A 100 5.39 -6.71 -10.63
CA LEU A 100 6.77 -6.61 -10.16
C LEU A 100 7.61 -7.76 -10.72
N THR A 101 8.80 -7.41 -11.17
CA THR A 101 9.86 -8.36 -11.55
C THR A 101 10.54 -8.91 -10.29
N GLU A 102 11.20 -10.06 -10.40
CA GLU A 102 11.99 -10.64 -9.30
C GLU A 102 13.04 -9.68 -8.73
N LYS A 103 13.64 -8.85 -9.59
CA LYS A 103 14.59 -7.81 -9.18
C LYS A 103 13.93 -6.73 -8.33
N GLU A 104 12.71 -6.32 -8.68
CA GLU A 104 11.92 -5.34 -7.90
C GLU A 104 11.50 -5.94 -6.56
N LEU A 105 11.03 -7.19 -6.53
CA LEU A 105 10.69 -7.92 -5.31
C LEU A 105 11.89 -8.05 -4.35
N THR A 106 13.07 -8.38 -4.89
CA THR A 106 14.31 -8.48 -4.09
C THR A 106 14.68 -7.13 -3.47
N LYS A 107 14.56 -6.04 -4.23
CA LYS A 107 14.81 -4.68 -3.71
C LYS A 107 13.82 -4.29 -2.62
N ALA A 108 12.55 -4.64 -2.80
CA ALA A 108 11.48 -4.37 -1.83
C ALA A 108 11.75 -5.08 -0.50
N GLN A 109 12.12 -6.36 -0.57
CA GLN A 109 12.48 -7.16 0.60
C GLN A 109 13.69 -6.56 1.34
N ALA A 110 14.74 -6.14 0.61
CA ALA A 110 15.91 -5.50 1.21
C ALA A 110 15.56 -4.18 1.93
N LYS A 111 14.47 -3.52 1.52
CA LYS A 111 13.94 -2.28 2.08
C LYS A 111 12.87 -2.49 3.14
N GLN A 112 12.61 -3.72 3.60
CA GLN A 112 11.52 -4.02 4.55
C GLN A 112 10.13 -3.53 4.07
N LEU A 113 9.89 -3.52 2.76
CA LEU A 113 8.56 -3.22 2.24
C LEU A 113 7.66 -4.45 2.42
N VAL A 114 6.47 -4.24 2.99
CA VAL A 114 5.40 -5.24 3.07
C VAL A 114 4.52 -5.06 1.84
N LEU A 115 4.60 -6.01 0.92
CA LEU A 115 3.98 -5.87 -0.40
C LEU A 115 2.57 -6.46 -0.41
N LEU A 116 1.60 -5.60 -0.70
CA LEU A 116 0.20 -5.97 -0.91
C LEU A 116 -0.17 -5.76 -2.37
N ALA A 117 -1.12 -6.54 -2.88
CA ALA A 117 -1.65 -6.38 -4.23
C ALA A 117 -3.12 -5.95 -4.18
N GLU A 118 -3.47 -4.87 -4.87
CA GLU A 118 -4.87 -4.56 -5.18
C GLU A 118 -5.35 -5.46 -6.32
N VAL A 119 -6.47 -6.14 -6.09
CA VAL A 119 -7.05 -7.10 -7.05
C VAL A 119 -8.55 -6.87 -7.18
N VAL A 120 -9.03 -6.97 -8.41
CA VAL A 120 -10.47 -6.84 -8.73
C VAL A 120 -11.05 -8.11 -9.36
N SER A 121 -10.27 -9.18 -9.41
CA SER A 121 -10.67 -10.52 -9.87
C SER A 121 -9.75 -11.59 -9.29
N LEU A 122 -10.24 -12.83 -9.23
CA LEU A 122 -9.43 -14.00 -8.83
C LEU A 122 -8.22 -14.22 -9.76
N ASN A 123 -8.37 -13.97 -11.07
CA ASN A 123 -7.29 -14.09 -12.03
C ASN A 123 -6.13 -13.13 -11.72
N GLU A 124 -6.42 -11.90 -11.30
CA GLU A 124 -5.37 -10.97 -10.88
C GLU A 124 -4.64 -11.44 -9.62
N ALA A 125 -5.36 -12.02 -8.64
CA ALA A 125 -4.74 -12.60 -7.46
C ALA A 125 -3.78 -13.75 -7.84
N TYR A 126 -4.16 -14.61 -8.77
CA TYR A 126 -3.27 -15.68 -9.27
C TYR A 126 -2.01 -15.18 -9.96
N ASN A 127 -2.07 -14.03 -10.63
CA ASN A 127 -0.92 -13.41 -11.27
C ASN A 127 -0.01 -12.70 -10.26
N LYS A 128 -0.56 -12.22 -9.14
CA LYS A 128 0.16 -11.47 -8.10
C LYS A 128 0.50 -12.31 -6.86
N LYS A 129 0.82 -13.60 -7.04
CA LYS A 129 1.20 -14.54 -5.95
C LYS A 129 2.41 -14.13 -5.11
N TRP A 130 3.17 -13.14 -5.57
CA TRP A 130 4.26 -12.55 -4.80
C TRP A 130 3.77 -11.70 -3.62
N ALA A 131 2.50 -11.27 -3.62
CA ALA A 131 1.95 -10.42 -2.58
C ALA A 131 1.76 -11.18 -1.26
N GLU A 132 1.99 -10.51 -0.14
CA GLU A 132 1.81 -11.08 1.19
C GLU A 132 0.34 -11.13 1.61
N ALA A 133 -0.47 -10.20 1.10
CA ALA A 133 -1.91 -10.22 1.16
C ALA A 133 -2.52 -9.40 0.03
N TYR A 134 -3.82 -9.56 -0.16
CA TYR A 134 -4.57 -8.88 -1.21
C TYR A 134 -5.50 -7.81 -0.61
N VAL A 135 -5.55 -6.65 -1.27
CA VAL A 135 -6.63 -5.68 -1.11
C VAL A 135 -7.67 -6.00 -2.17
N VAL A 136 -8.72 -6.70 -1.75
CA VAL A 136 -9.80 -7.15 -2.63
C VAL A 136 -10.79 -6.02 -2.82
N LYS A 137 -11.03 -5.62 -4.08
CA LYS A 137 -11.91 -4.50 -4.40
C LYS A 137 -13.11 -4.94 -5.24
N GLY A 138 -14.30 -4.87 -4.64
CA GLY A 138 -15.55 -5.09 -5.34
C GLY A 138 -15.96 -3.94 -6.28
N ASN A 139 -16.94 -4.22 -7.13
CA ASN A 139 -17.49 -3.30 -8.12
C ASN A 139 -18.21 -2.08 -7.53
N GLU A 140 -18.57 -2.12 -6.25
CA GLU A 140 -19.18 -1.02 -5.51
C GLU A 140 -18.16 0.05 -5.05
N ALA A 141 -16.86 -0.24 -5.16
CA ALA A 141 -15.81 0.69 -4.76
C ALA A 141 -15.57 1.79 -5.82
N ALA A 142 -14.87 2.85 -5.42
CA ALA A 142 -14.44 3.89 -6.35
C ALA A 142 -13.15 3.49 -7.10
N GLY A 143 -12.90 4.11 -8.27
CA GLY A 143 -11.68 3.91 -9.06
C GLY A 143 -11.74 2.68 -9.96
N ARG A 144 -10.59 2.03 -10.22
CA ARG A 144 -10.50 0.80 -11.05
C ARG A 144 -11.27 -0.35 -10.40
N VAL A 145 -12.31 -0.87 -11.02
CA VAL A 145 -13.11 -1.99 -10.48
C VAL A 145 -13.26 -3.12 -11.49
N GLY A 146 -13.57 -4.31 -11.00
CA GLY A 146 -13.96 -5.46 -11.78
C GLY A 146 -15.48 -5.61 -11.81
N ASP A 147 -15.96 -6.78 -12.22
CA ASP A 147 -17.39 -7.05 -12.38
C ASP A 147 -18.05 -7.58 -11.10
N GLU A 148 -17.28 -8.15 -10.19
CA GLU A 148 -17.79 -8.83 -9.00
C GLU A 148 -17.89 -7.89 -7.79
N THR A 149 -18.94 -8.03 -6.99
CA THR A 149 -19.08 -7.32 -5.70
C THR A 149 -18.06 -7.82 -4.67
N SER A 150 -17.72 -7.03 -3.65
CA SER A 150 -16.78 -7.49 -2.60
C SER A 150 -17.29 -8.73 -1.88
N PHE A 151 -18.62 -8.88 -1.75
CA PHE A 151 -19.24 -10.06 -1.14
C PHE A 151 -18.87 -11.35 -1.88
N ILE A 152 -18.92 -11.36 -3.21
CA ILE A 152 -18.58 -12.54 -4.01
C ILE A 152 -17.07 -12.71 -4.12
N LEU A 153 -16.36 -11.64 -4.50
CA LEU A 153 -14.92 -11.72 -4.81
C LEU A 153 -14.08 -12.15 -3.59
N THR A 154 -14.50 -11.79 -2.37
CA THR A 154 -13.77 -12.15 -1.13
C THR A 154 -13.95 -13.63 -0.75
N GLN A 155 -14.95 -14.32 -1.29
CA GLN A 155 -15.22 -15.73 -1.02
C GLN A 155 -14.48 -16.69 -1.96
N GLN A 156 -13.92 -16.19 -3.06
CA GLN A 156 -13.20 -16.97 -4.07
C GLN A 156 -11.75 -17.22 -3.66
#